data_AF-A0A2R4BIN6-F1
#
_entry.id   AF-A0A2R4BIN6-F1
#
_cell.length_a   1.000
_cell.length_b   1.000
_cell.length_c   1.000
_cell.angle_alpha   90.00
_cell.angle_beta   90.00
_cell.angle_gamma   90.00
#
_symmetry.space_group_name_H-M   'P 1'
#
loop_
_entity.id
_entity.type
_entity.pdbx_description
1 polymer ?
#
loop_
_entity_poly.entity_id
_entity_poly.type
_entity_poly.pdbx_seq_one_letter_code
_entity_poly.pdbx_strand_id
1 'polypeptide(L)'
;MLRELGPTPSTVDRAIGELLQNAIDRLKDRIGHVESMQIDLICQALAVLRPLVPISVLAQISGTPESAVRSFAFDLGRPLLVKGSSLHFLDEPAETWFRERFKPNAANLATFLQRLRPLAASSAYVASTLPQLLLAAGLIDELVELTLSEDGLPTSNPLERRDVEIQRLTFALKACLQRGQYAAAAKLALKTGGESAGEVRQTRLIQDNTDLAAALLAPDRIDELVSRRTFGGSWMGAHHAYDAGLLSGRNEFLAEARSRLRMALDWLFAWARRPAKEREDERVDDADRAELAMAQLLAWGPEEAARFLSRWKPRHIALPASKRLARRLLDLGRYEQLDALATHGAKDTWLMLGLVAEACRVGHALPAEPVARLMRALADPRVQFKELAQWDSRWDVLDAVTAAISEALRVLPREDAAWAEILRRYPERVNDFASPCFMNLLGKPGCSGRRLSPLRVG
;
A
#
# COMPACT_ATOMS: atom_id res chain seq x y z
N MET A 1 33.10 -5.89 21.03
CA MET A 1 31.73 -6.08 21.58
C MET A 1 31.72 -6.72 22.96
N LEU A 2 32.36 -7.86 23.21
CA LEU A 2 32.35 -8.52 24.54
C LEU A 2 33.33 -7.95 25.60
N ARG A 3 34.25 -7.05 25.22
CA ARG A 3 35.29 -6.49 26.12
C ARG A 3 34.86 -5.22 26.88
N GLU A 4 33.69 -4.65 26.58
CA GLU A 4 33.21 -3.38 27.16
C GLU A 4 32.12 -3.58 28.23
N LEU A 5 31.69 -4.82 28.47
CA LEU A 5 30.80 -5.16 29.57
C LEU A 5 31.65 -5.32 30.85
N GLY A 6 31.73 -4.26 31.65
CA GLY A 6 32.43 -4.26 32.94
C GLY A 6 31.89 -5.29 33.95
N PRO A 7 32.54 -5.46 35.11
CA PRO A 7 32.26 -6.54 36.07
C PRO A 7 30.99 -6.36 36.91
N THR A 8 30.23 -5.29 36.70
CA THR A 8 28.98 -5.00 37.43
C THR A 8 27.77 -5.53 36.67
N PRO A 9 26.74 -6.07 37.34
CA PRO A 9 25.51 -6.48 36.66
C PRO A 9 24.84 -5.24 36.06
N SER A 10 24.96 -5.08 34.74
CA SER A 10 24.29 -4.04 33.96
C SER A 10 23.14 -4.67 33.18
N THR A 11 22.03 -3.95 33.08
CA THR A 11 20.97 -4.31 32.12
C THR A 11 21.48 -4.05 30.71
N VAL A 12 20.95 -4.78 29.72
CA VAL A 12 21.30 -4.59 28.30
C VAL A 12 21.12 -3.13 27.88
N ASP A 13 20.02 -2.51 28.31
CA ASP A 13 19.70 -1.10 27.99
C ASP A 13 20.74 -0.13 28.56
N ARG A 14 21.24 -0.38 29.78
CA ARG A 14 22.26 0.45 30.40
C ARG A 14 23.60 0.33 29.66
N ALA A 15 23.97 -0.89 29.26
CA ALA A 15 25.20 -1.10 28.48
C ALA A 15 25.12 -0.41 27.11
N ILE A 16 23.97 -0.49 26.42
CA ILE A 16 23.72 0.24 25.17
C ILE A 16 23.85 1.75 25.40
N GLY A 17 23.21 2.28 26.45
CA GLY A 17 23.29 3.70 26.79
C GLY A 17 24.70 4.19 27.10
N GLU A 18 25.51 3.41 27.83
CA GLU A 18 26.91 3.75 28.12
C GLU A 18 27.77 3.76 26.84
N LEU A 19 27.54 2.83 25.91
CA LEU A 19 28.23 2.83 24.61
C LEU A 19 27.86 4.04 23.75
N LEU A 20 26.57 4.40 23.70
CA LEU A 20 26.08 5.57 22.96
C LEU A 20 26.62 6.87 23.55
N GLN A 21 26.61 7.00 24.89
CA GLN A 21 27.17 8.15 25.58
C GLN A 21 28.66 8.32 25.27
N ASN A 22 29.44 7.23 25.39
CA ASN A 22 30.87 7.23 25.08
C ASN A 22 31.15 7.59 23.60
N ALA A 23 30.30 7.16 22.67
CA ALA A 23 30.44 7.52 21.26
C ALA A 23 30.23 9.03 21.04
N ILE A 24 29.20 9.61 21.65
CA ILE A 24 28.90 11.04 21.56
C ILE A 24 29.99 11.87 22.25
N ASP A 25 30.48 11.45 23.41
CA ASP A 25 31.53 12.18 24.12
C ASP A 25 32.85 12.17 23.32
N ARG A 26 33.22 11.03 22.72
CA ARG A 26 34.37 10.96 21.80
C ARG A 26 34.22 11.88 20.58
N LEU A 27 33.00 12.02 20.07
CA LEU A 27 32.68 12.93 18.96
C LEU A 27 32.87 14.38 19.40
N LYS A 28 32.43 14.75 20.60
CA LYS A 28 32.60 16.08 21.15
C LYS A 28 34.04 16.41 21.51
N ASP A 29 34.80 15.45 22.05
CA ASP A 29 36.17 15.66 22.50
C ASP A 29 37.17 15.83 21.33
N ARG A 30 36.85 15.27 20.16
CA ARG A 30 37.69 15.42 18.95
C ARG A 30 37.54 16.77 18.27
N ILE A 31 36.55 17.56 18.64
CA ILE A 31 36.05 18.69 17.86
C ILE A 31 35.89 19.92 18.79
N GLY A 32 36.01 21.15 18.29
CA GLY A 32 36.02 22.36 19.12
C GLY A 32 34.69 22.65 19.85
N HIS A 33 34.71 23.58 20.81
CA HIS A 33 33.51 23.94 21.62
C HIS A 33 32.29 24.34 20.79
N VAL A 34 32.47 25.02 19.65
CA VAL A 34 31.37 25.46 18.77
C VAL A 34 30.67 24.26 18.13
N GLU A 35 31.45 23.29 17.67
CA GLU A 35 30.96 22.09 17.00
C GLU A 35 30.32 21.11 18.00
N SER A 36 30.75 21.12 19.27
CA SER A 36 30.09 20.39 20.36
C SER A 36 28.63 20.84 20.57
N MET A 37 28.37 22.16 20.50
CA MET A 37 27.00 22.70 20.55
C MET A 37 26.17 22.30 19.32
N GLN A 38 26.81 22.20 18.15
CA GLN A 38 26.13 21.75 16.92
C GLN A 38 25.75 20.27 17.00
N ILE A 39 26.62 19.42 17.56
CA ILE A 39 26.34 18.02 17.83
C ILE A 39 25.16 17.90 18.81
N ASP A 40 25.13 18.71 19.86
CA ASP A 40 24.00 18.72 20.81
C ASP A 40 22.67 19.07 20.13
N LEU A 41 22.66 20.01 19.19
CA LEU A 41 21.47 20.36 18.42
C LEU A 41 21.03 19.23 17.50
N ILE A 42 21.96 18.50 16.87
CA ILE A 42 21.64 17.32 16.06
C ILE A 42 21.01 16.23 16.95
N CYS A 43 21.60 15.95 18.11
CA CYS A 43 21.07 14.97 19.06
C CYS A 43 19.68 15.36 19.59
N GLN A 44 19.47 16.65 19.92
CA GLN A 44 18.16 17.17 20.32
C GLN A 44 17.13 17.02 19.20
N ALA A 45 17.50 17.36 17.96
CA ALA A 45 16.62 17.20 16.81
C ALA A 45 16.23 15.74 16.60
N LEU A 46 17.19 14.80 16.63
CA LEU A 46 16.94 13.37 16.51
C LEU A 46 16.05 12.81 17.63
N ALA A 47 16.14 13.36 18.84
CA ALA A 47 15.32 12.94 19.99
C ALA A 47 13.85 13.39 19.90
N VAL A 48 13.57 14.49 19.20
CA VAL A 48 12.25 15.14 19.22
C VAL A 48 11.50 14.98 17.91
N LEU A 49 12.23 14.96 16.79
CA LEU A 49 11.65 14.79 15.46
C LEU A 49 11.20 13.33 15.22
N ARG A 50 10.35 13.14 14.19
CA ARG A 50 9.80 11.83 13.84
C ARG A 50 10.84 11.00 13.05
N PRO A 51 10.70 9.67 12.95
CA PRO A 51 11.59 8.86 12.11
C PRO A 51 11.71 9.38 10.67
N LEU A 52 12.84 9.08 10.01
CA LEU A 52 13.23 9.59 8.68
C LEU A 52 13.44 11.11 8.66
N VAL A 53 14.38 11.58 9.48
CA VAL A 53 14.69 13.02 9.59
C VAL A 53 15.52 13.46 8.38
N PRO A 54 15.07 14.43 7.56
CA PRO A 54 15.86 14.90 6.42
C PRO A 54 17.19 15.53 6.86
N ILE A 55 18.27 15.19 6.16
CA ILE A 55 19.62 15.72 6.44
C ILE A 55 19.65 17.24 6.29
N SER A 56 18.96 17.78 5.29
CA SER A 56 18.84 19.22 5.05
C SER A 56 18.19 19.96 6.23
N VAL A 57 17.20 19.35 6.89
CA VAL A 57 16.55 19.91 8.08
C VAL A 57 17.51 19.90 9.27
N LEU A 58 18.22 18.79 9.50
CA LEU A 58 19.22 18.71 10.57
C LEU A 58 20.30 19.78 10.39
N ALA A 59 20.87 19.86 9.18
CA ALA A 59 21.91 20.82 8.79
C ALA A 59 21.48 22.27 9.05
N GLN A 60 20.25 22.64 8.69
CA GLN A 60 19.73 24.00 8.90
C GLN A 60 19.51 24.33 10.38
N ILE A 61 19.04 23.37 11.19
CA ILE A 61 18.79 23.58 12.63
C ILE A 61 20.10 23.68 13.42
N SER A 62 21.09 22.84 13.08
CA SER A 62 22.40 22.84 13.73
C SER A 62 23.35 23.91 13.17
N GLY A 63 23.04 24.49 12.01
CA GLY A 63 23.93 25.42 11.32
C GLY A 63 25.19 24.76 10.78
N THR A 64 25.11 23.48 10.41
CA THR A 64 26.22 22.69 9.85
C THR A 64 25.98 22.34 8.39
N PRO A 65 27.02 22.09 7.58
CA PRO A 65 26.83 21.57 6.24
C PRO A 65 26.26 20.13 6.28
N GLU A 66 25.50 19.75 5.25
CA GLU A 66 24.93 18.39 5.15
C GLU A 66 26.00 17.29 5.21
N SER A 67 27.21 17.56 4.70
CA SER A 67 28.35 16.65 4.79
C SER A 67 28.74 16.36 6.24
N ALA A 68 28.69 17.36 7.13
CA ALA A 68 28.99 17.17 8.55
C ALA A 68 27.91 16.34 9.26
N VAL A 69 26.64 16.47 8.88
CA VAL A 69 25.55 15.62 9.40
C VAL A 69 25.75 14.16 8.95
N ARG A 70 26.17 13.94 7.70
CA ARG A 70 26.50 12.60 7.19
C ARG A 70 27.72 12.01 7.90
N SER A 71 28.76 12.81 8.14
CA SER A 71 29.93 12.40 8.93
C SER A 71 29.53 12.04 10.36
N PHE A 72 28.70 12.85 11.02
CA PHE A 72 28.16 12.54 12.34
C PHE A 72 27.44 11.18 12.38
N ALA A 73 26.57 10.91 11.41
CA ALA A 73 25.88 9.63 11.33
C ALA A 73 26.85 8.44 11.14
N PHE A 74 27.89 8.64 10.31
CA PHE A 74 28.90 7.62 10.06
C PHE A 74 29.77 7.35 11.29
N ASP A 75 30.16 8.41 12.01
CA ASP A 75 31.00 8.32 13.20
C ASP A 75 30.25 7.74 14.41
N LEU A 76 28.96 8.05 14.55
CA LEU A 76 28.10 7.41 15.55
C LEU A 76 27.87 5.92 15.22
N GLY A 77 27.88 5.58 13.93
CA GLY A 77 27.85 4.21 13.44
C GLY A 77 26.48 3.55 13.53
N ARG A 78 26.47 2.28 13.96
CA ARG A 78 25.31 1.37 13.89
C ARG A 78 23.97 1.88 14.45
N PRO A 79 23.85 2.75 15.47
CA PRO A 79 22.52 3.22 15.89
C PRO A 79 21.79 4.03 14.80
N LEU A 80 22.51 4.63 13.85
CA LEU A 80 21.93 5.43 12.78
C LEU A 80 22.17 4.80 11.40
N LEU A 81 21.14 4.91 10.56
CA LEU A 81 21.20 4.57 9.15
C LEU A 81 20.89 5.82 8.33
N VAL A 82 21.74 6.05 7.33
CA VAL A 82 21.47 7.03 6.27
C VAL A 82 20.70 6.33 5.16
N LYS A 83 19.40 6.64 5.02
CA LYS A 83 18.54 6.15 3.92
C LYS A 83 18.29 7.33 2.96
N GLY A 84 18.97 7.33 1.81
CA GLY A 84 18.91 8.41 0.83
C GLY A 84 19.40 9.76 1.38
N SER A 85 18.47 10.72 1.51
CA SER A 85 18.69 12.07 2.05
C SER A 85 18.25 12.21 3.51
N SER A 86 17.93 11.11 4.20
CA SER A 86 17.38 11.12 5.56
C SER A 86 18.15 10.22 6.54
N LEU A 87 18.06 10.54 7.83
CA LEU A 87 18.58 9.76 8.96
C LEU A 87 17.45 8.99 9.66
N HIS A 88 17.74 7.76 10.06
CA HIS A 88 16.80 6.90 10.78
C HIS A 88 17.52 6.04 11.83
N PHE A 89 16.89 5.78 12.97
CA PHE A 89 17.41 4.83 13.96
C PHE A 89 17.23 3.39 13.49
N LEU A 90 18.24 2.55 13.68
CA LEU A 90 18.18 1.13 13.29
C LEU A 90 17.44 0.25 14.30
N ASP A 91 17.41 0.65 15.57
CA ASP A 91 16.76 -0.10 16.63
C ASP A 91 16.03 0.82 17.61
N GLU A 92 14.99 0.27 18.23
CA GLU A 92 14.14 0.97 19.20
C GLU A 92 14.89 1.34 20.50
N PRO A 93 15.81 0.50 21.05
CA PRO A 93 16.58 0.88 22.23
C PRO A 93 17.45 2.12 22.05
N ALA A 94 18.11 2.30 20.89
CA ALA A 94 18.89 3.51 20.64
C ALA A 94 17.98 4.74 20.51
N GLU A 95 16.85 4.63 19.80
CA GLU A 95 15.89 5.73 19.70
C GLU A 95 15.37 6.14 21.08
N THR A 96 14.99 5.17 21.91
CA THR A 96 14.48 5.41 23.27
C THR A 96 15.54 6.07 24.15
N TRP A 97 16.80 5.62 24.09
CA TRP A 97 17.89 6.26 24.83
C TRP A 97 18.10 7.73 24.39
N PHE A 98 18.07 8.01 23.09
CA PHE A 98 18.17 9.39 22.59
C PHE A 98 17.01 10.26 23.10
N ARG A 99 15.79 9.73 23.06
CA ARG A 99 14.58 10.40 23.56
C ARG A 99 14.66 10.70 25.06
N GLU A 100 15.25 9.84 25.87
CA GLU A 100 15.41 10.08 27.30
C GLU A 100 16.54 11.07 27.62
N ARG A 101 17.65 10.98 26.89
CA ARG A 101 18.88 11.72 27.19
C ARG A 101 18.90 13.15 26.66
N PHE A 102 18.36 13.37 25.46
CA PHE A 102 18.49 14.62 24.71
C PHE A 102 17.18 15.36 24.50
N LYS A 103 16.04 14.82 24.94
CA LYS A 103 14.77 15.54 24.82
C LYS A 103 14.84 16.84 25.63
N PRO A 104 14.64 18.01 24.99
CA PRO A 104 14.69 19.28 25.67
C PRO A 104 13.52 19.42 26.65
N ASN A 105 13.74 20.16 27.73
CA ASN A 105 12.66 20.62 28.60
C ASN A 105 11.75 21.60 27.85
N ALA A 106 10.58 21.94 28.41
CA ALA A 106 9.59 22.77 27.73
C ALA A 106 10.15 24.14 27.27
N ALA A 107 11.02 24.78 28.06
CA ALA A 107 11.64 26.05 27.72
C ALA A 107 12.62 25.93 26.54
N ASN A 108 13.48 24.92 26.55
CA ASN A 108 14.42 24.65 25.48
C ASN A 108 13.71 24.19 24.20
N LEU A 109 12.58 23.49 24.34
CA LEU A 109 11.73 23.08 23.22
C LEU A 109 11.09 24.28 22.53
N ALA A 110 10.68 25.32 23.28
CA ALA A 110 10.18 26.57 22.69
C ALA A 110 11.27 27.28 21.86
N THR A 111 12.51 27.35 22.36
CA THR A 111 13.66 27.88 21.60
C THR A 111 13.95 27.06 20.35
N PHE A 112 13.86 25.73 20.45
CA PHE A 112 14.01 24.83 19.30
C PHE A 112 12.93 25.09 18.24
N LEU A 113 11.67 25.28 18.67
CA LEU A 113 10.55 25.59 17.79
C LEU A 113 10.73 26.90 17.01
N GLN A 114 11.35 27.92 17.61
CA GLN A 114 11.66 29.18 16.91
C GLN A 114 12.62 28.98 15.73
N ARG A 115 13.57 28.04 15.83
CA ARG A 115 14.48 27.69 14.72
C ARG A 115 13.81 26.84 13.66
N LEU A 116 12.85 26.01 14.07
CA LEU A 116 12.19 25.05 13.20
C LEU A 116 11.08 25.69 12.36
N ARG A 117 10.34 26.67 12.92
CA ARG A 117 9.15 27.28 12.29
C ARG A 117 9.40 27.87 10.89
N PRO A 118 10.52 28.60 10.62
CA PRO A 118 10.80 29.14 9.29
C PRO A 118 10.94 28.05 8.20
N LEU A 119 11.32 26.83 8.59
CA LEU A 119 11.55 25.72 7.66
C LEU A 119 10.25 25.02 7.25
N ALA A 120 9.13 25.29 7.92
CA ALA A 120 7.85 24.64 7.66
C ALA A 120 7.32 24.91 6.24
N ALA A 121 7.55 26.12 5.71
CA ALA A 121 7.10 26.46 4.37
C ALA A 121 7.83 25.67 3.27
N SER A 122 9.11 25.35 3.49
CA SER A 122 9.97 24.63 2.53
C SER A 122 10.10 23.13 2.81
N SER A 123 9.58 22.64 3.94
CA SER A 123 9.69 21.24 4.35
C SER A 123 8.38 20.72 4.92
N ALA A 124 7.67 19.88 4.16
CA ALA A 124 6.47 19.20 4.62
C ALA A 124 6.71 18.32 5.86
N TYR A 125 7.91 17.74 5.95
CA TYR A 125 8.35 17.02 7.14
C TYR A 125 8.33 17.93 8.38
N VAL A 126 8.88 19.15 8.28
CA VAL A 126 8.87 20.11 9.40
C VAL A 126 7.45 20.57 9.70
N ALA A 127 6.68 20.97 8.68
CA ALA A 127 5.30 21.43 8.85
C ALA A 127 4.41 20.40 9.57
N SER A 128 4.64 19.11 9.31
CA SER A 128 3.89 18.01 9.92
C SER A 128 4.37 17.62 11.33
N THR A 129 5.56 18.02 11.75
CA THR A 129 6.08 17.77 13.11
C THR A 129 5.72 18.88 14.10
N LEU A 130 5.62 20.13 13.64
CA LEU A 130 5.32 21.30 14.48
C LEU A 130 4.13 21.11 15.45
N PRO A 131 2.97 20.54 15.04
CA PRO A 131 1.83 20.44 15.93
C PRO A 131 2.08 19.57 17.17
N GLN A 132 2.83 18.47 16.98
CA GLN A 132 3.23 17.58 18.07
C GLN A 132 4.17 18.30 19.05
N LEU A 133 5.11 19.09 18.51
CA LEU A 133 6.10 19.80 19.32
C LEU A 133 5.49 20.95 20.11
N LEU A 134 4.57 21.70 19.51
CA LEU A 134 3.81 22.76 20.19
C LEU A 134 2.98 22.19 21.34
N LEU A 135 2.32 21.05 21.13
CA LEU A 135 1.60 20.35 22.19
C LEU A 135 2.56 19.92 23.31
N ALA A 136 3.70 19.32 22.98
CA ALA A 136 4.69 18.87 23.95
C ALA A 136 5.34 20.02 24.74
N ALA A 137 5.43 21.22 24.15
CA ALA A 137 5.91 22.44 24.80
C ALA A 137 4.83 23.14 25.65
N GLY A 138 3.57 22.70 25.58
CA GLY A 138 2.43 23.35 26.25
C GLY A 138 1.96 24.64 25.57
N LEU A 139 2.45 24.94 24.36
CA LEU A 139 2.12 26.13 23.56
C LEU A 139 0.80 25.94 22.81
N ILE A 140 -0.28 25.77 23.57
CA ILE A 140 -1.60 25.38 23.04
C ILE A 140 -2.24 26.50 22.23
N ASP A 141 -2.10 27.74 22.66
CA ASP A 141 -2.71 28.88 21.98
C ASP A 141 -2.05 29.07 20.59
N GLU A 142 -0.72 28.95 20.50
CA GLU A 142 0.00 28.94 19.21
C GLU A 142 -0.39 27.76 18.31
N LEU A 143 -0.66 26.58 18.88
CA LEU A 143 -1.11 25.41 18.14
C LEU A 143 -2.51 25.62 17.53
N VAL A 144 -3.43 26.23 18.28
CA VAL A 144 -4.76 26.56 17.80
C VAL A 144 -4.68 27.60 16.68
N GLU A 145 -3.89 28.66 16.87
CA GLU A 145 -3.65 29.67 15.82
C GLU A 145 -3.06 29.05 14.55
N LEU A 146 -2.03 28.20 14.68
CA LEU A 146 -1.41 27.49 13.55
C LEU A 146 -2.41 26.59 12.80
N THR A 147 -3.41 26.05 13.50
CA THR A 147 -4.42 25.15 12.92
C THR A 147 -5.52 25.92 12.18
N LEU A 148 -5.79 27.15 12.58
CA LEU A 148 -6.76 28.04 11.95
C LEU A 148 -6.16 28.86 10.82
N SER A 149 -4.83 29.00 10.79
CA SER A 149 -4.07 29.70 9.76
C SER A 149 -3.59 28.77 8.62
N GLU A 150 -3.32 29.35 7.46
CA GLU A 150 -2.59 28.70 6.36
C GLU A 150 -1.07 28.80 6.48
N ASP A 151 -0.56 29.50 7.51
CA ASP A 151 0.86 29.76 7.68
C ASP A 151 1.67 28.47 7.82
N GLY A 152 2.78 28.38 7.08
CA GLY A 152 3.69 27.23 7.13
C GLY A 152 3.09 25.93 6.60
N LEU A 153 1.98 25.99 5.84
CA LEU A 153 1.51 24.85 5.05
C LEU A 153 2.40 24.67 3.82
N PRO A 154 2.75 23.42 3.45
CA PRO A 154 3.43 23.14 2.19
C PRO A 154 2.64 23.68 1.00
N THR A 155 3.34 24.35 0.06
CA THR A 155 2.73 24.90 -1.15
C THR A 155 3.00 24.06 -2.39
N SER A 156 4.02 23.21 -2.36
CA SER A 156 4.48 22.41 -3.51
C SER A 156 3.58 21.22 -3.84
N ASN A 157 3.03 20.56 -2.82
CA ASN A 157 2.32 19.30 -2.97
C ASN A 157 0.98 19.32 -2.21
N PRO A 158 -0.18 19.25 -2.90
CA PRO A 158 -1.50 19.21 -2.26
C PRO A 158 -1.70 18.03 -1.29
N LEU A 159 -1.07 16.88 -1.54
CA LEU A 159 -1.18 15.71 -0.66
C LEU A 159 -0.44 15.97 0.66
N GLU A 160 0.77 16.51 0.58
CA GLU A 160 1.55 16.89 1.77
C GLU A 160 0.87 18.01 2.56
N ARG A 161 0.27 18.99 1.86
CA ARG A 161 -0.53 20.04 2.51
C ARG A 161 -1.66 19.44 3.35
N ARG A 162 -2.43 18.52 2.77
CA ARG A 162 -3.57 17.90 3.45
C ARG A 162 -3.13 17.05 4.65
N ASP A 163 -2.05 16.29 4.50
CA ASP A 163 -1.46 15.52 5.60
C ASP A 163 -1.09 16.44 6.79
N VAL A 164 -0.48 17.59 6.51
CA VAL A 164 -0.10 18.59 7.54
C VAL A 164 -1.35 19.19 8.18
N GLU A 165 -2.38 19.52 7.40
CA GLU A 165 -3.64 20.06 7.91
C GLU A 165 -4.32 19.07 8.87
N ILE A 166 -4.36 17.78 8.55
CA ILE A 166 -4.90 16.74 9.43
C ILE A 166 -4.09 16.61 10.72
N GLN A 167 -2.76 16.65 10.63
CA GLN A 167 -1.89 16.61 11.81
C GLN A 167 -2.18 17.81 12.73
N ARG A 168 -2.24 19.03 12.18
CA ARG A 168 -2.60 20.26 12.92
C ARG A 168 -3.92 20.11 13.65
N LEU A 169 -4.97 19.74 12.91
CA LEU A 169 -6.32 19.54 13.45
C LEU A 169 -6.36 18.49 14.56
N THR A 170 -5.67 17.35 14.36
CA THR A 170 -5.63 16.26 15.34
C THR A 170 -4.96 16.69 16.64
N PHE A 171 -3.82 17.39 16.56
CA PHE A 171 -3.10 17.86 17.74
C PHE A 171 -3.82 19.02 18.44
N ALA A 172 -4.41 19.96 17.70
CA ALA A 172 -5.22 21.02 18.29
C ALA A 172 -6.46 20.48 19.00
N LEU A 173 -7.13 19.46 18.43
CA LEU A 173 -8.24 18.77 19.08
C LEU A 173 -7.80 18.14 20.40
N LYS A 174 -6.67 17.41 20.42
CA LYS A 174 -6.10 16.85 21.65
C LYS A 174 -5.83 17.93 22.70
N ALA A 175 -5.25 19.06 22.30
CA ALA A 175 -4.96 20.18 23.18
C ALA A 175 -6.23 20.78 23.81
N CYS A 176 -7.27 21.01 23.00
CA CYS A 176 -8.55 21.54 23.47
C CYS A 176 -9.22 20.60 24.47
N LEU A 177 -9.16 19.28 24.22
CA LEU A 177 -9.69 18.26 25.13
C LEU A 177 -8.93 18.23 26.46
N GLN A 178 -7.59 18.33 26.43
CA GLN A 178 -6.77 18.38 27.65
C GLN A 178 -7.05 19.62 28.52
N ARG A 179 -7.42 20.76 27.91
CA ARG A 179 -7.78 22.00 28.61
C ARG A 179 -9.28 22.12 28.96
N GLY A 180 -10.12 21.13 28.63
CA GLY A 180 -11.56 21.19 28.87
C GLY A 180 -12.30 22.22 27.99
N GLN A 181 -11.73 22.63 26.86
CA GLN A 181 -12.33 23.60 25.93
C GLN A 181 -13.29 22.90 24.96
N TYR A 182 -14.43 22.40 25.47
CA TYR A 182 -15.32 21.52 24.72
C TYR A 182 -15.94 22.15 23.47
N ALA A 183 -16.26 23.44 23.49
CA ALA A 183 -16.83 24.13 22.34
C ALA A 183 -15.84 24.22 21.16
N ALA A 184 -14.56 24.52 21.45
CA ALA A 184 -13.50 24.52 20.44
C ALA A 184 -13.19 23.11 19.96
N ALA A 185 -13.13 22.14 20.89
CA ALA A 185 -12.94 20.73 20.57
C ALA A 185 -14.04 20.19 19.65
N ALA A 186 -15.31 20.53 19.87
CA ALA A 186 -16.42 20.10 19.01
C ALA A 186 -16.29 20.62 17.57
N LYS A 187 -15.92 21.90 17.40
CA LYS A 187 -15.68 22.49 16.07
C LYS A 187 -14.50 21.84 15.36
N LEU A 188 -13.39 21.65 16.08
CA LEU A 188 -12.21 20.98 15.54
C LEU A 188 -12.52 19.53 15.19
N ALA A 189 -13.26 18.80 16.01
CA ALA A 189 -13.67 17.43 15.74
C ALA A 189 -14.49 17.30 14.44
N LEU A 190 -15.41 18.23 14.18
CA LEU A 190 -16.17 18.24 12.93
C LEU A 190 -15.25 18.46 11.71
N LYS A 191 -14.32 19.41 11.80
CA LYS A 191 -13.34 19.68 10.73
C LYS A 191 -12.39 18.50 10.52
N THR A 192 -11.85 17.94 11.60
CA THR A 192 -11.00 16.73 11.57
C THR A 192 -11.75 15.56 10.93
N GLY A 193 -13.03 15.34 11.27
CA GLY A 193 -13.83 14.26 10.67
C GLY A 193 -13.97 14.40 9.15
N GLY A 194 -14.17 15.64 8.67
CA GLY A 194 -14.22 15.92 7.23
C GLY A 194 -12.90 15.64 6.52
N GLU A 195 -11.78 16.10 7.10
CA GLU A 195 -10.45 15.89 6.50
C GLU A 195 -9.97 14.44 6.59
N SER A 196 -10.18 13.76 7.73
CA SER A 196 -9.88 12.34 7.88
C SER A 196 -10.68 11.47 6.91
N ALA A 197 -11.94 11.79 6.63
CA ALA A 197 -12.69 11.09 5.59
C ALA A 197 -12.10 11.30 4.19
N GLY A 198 -11.52 12.48 3.93
CA GLY A 198 -10.78 12.78 2.71
C GLY A 198 -9.50 11.97 2.59
N GLU A 199 -8.70 11.91 3.65
CA GLU A 199 -7.48 11.09 3.72
C GLU A 199 -7.78 9.61 3.51
N VAL A 200 -8.80 9.06 4.18
CA VAL A 200 -9.17 7.65 4.00
C VAL A 200 -9.51 7.33 2.53
N ARG A 201 -10.23 8.23 1.84
CA ARG A 201 -10.51 8.05 0.40
C ARG A 201 -9.25 8.14 -0.45
N GLN A 202 -8.36 9.06 -0.14
CA GLN A 202 -7.09 9.25 -0.84
C GLN A 202 -6.17 8.03 -0.65
N THR A 203 -5.97 7.58 0.59
CA THR A 203 -5.19 6.38 0.91
C THR A 203 -5.76 5.16 0.22
N ARG A 204 -7.09 5.00 0.21
CA ARG A 204 -7.75 3.93 -0.53
C ARG A 204 -7.48 4.01 -2.03
N LEU A 205 -7.57 5.20 -2.63
CA LEU A 205 -7.27 5.39 -4.05
C LEU A 205 -5.81 5.00 -4.37
N ILE A 206 -4.86 5.37 -3.52
CA ILE A 206 -3.44 4.98 -3.68
C ILE A 206 -3.28 3.46 -3.54
N GLN A 207 -3.90 2.86 -2.52
CA GLN A 207 -3.84 1.42 -2.29
C GLN A 207 -4.47 0.61 -3.43
N ASP A 208 -5.57 1.09 -4.00
CA ASP A 208 -6.24 0.44 -5.12
C ASP A 208 -5.42 0.54 -6.42
N ASN A 209 -4.40 1.39 -6.47
CA ASN A 209 -3.58 1.69 -7.66
C ASN A 209 -2.08 1.82 -7.31
N THR A 210 -1.53 0.89 -6.55
CA THR A 210 -0.11 0.90 -6.11
C THR A 210 0.88 0.97 -7.26
N ASP A 211 0.53 0.36 -8.38
CA ASP A 211 1.30 0.31 -9.62
C ASP A 211 1.42 1.68 -10.30
N LEU A 212 0.31 2.44 -10.36
CA LEU A 212 0.32 3.84 -10.81
C LEU A 212 1.00 4.75 -9.78
N ALA A 213 0.74 4.53 -8.49
CA ALA A 213 1.36 5.30 -7.42
C ALA A 213 2.89 5.15 -7.43
N ALA A 214 3.41 3.95 -7.68
CA ALA A 214 4.85 3.73 -7.81
C ALA A 214 5.45 4.52 -8.98
N ALA A 215 4.73 4.62 -10.10
CA ALA A 215 5.17 5.38 -11.27
C ALA A 215 5.16 6.90 -11.02
N LEU A 216 4.14 7.40 -10.31
CA LEU A 216 3.87 8.85 -10.18
C LEU A 216 4.48 9.51 -8.94
N LEU A 217 4.59 8.79 -7.81
CA LEU A 217 5.07 9.37 -6.55
C LEU A 217 6.60 9.44 -6.49
N ALA A 218 7.15 10.49 -5.88
CA ALA A 218 8.58 10.59 -5.63
C ALA A 218 9.09 9.47 -4.68
N PRO A 219 10.37 9.07 -4.77
CA PRO A 219 10.94 7.99 -3.94
C PRO A 219 10.75 8.22 -2.44
N ASP A 220 11.04 9.43 -1.96
CA ASP A 220 10.93 9.78 -0.53
C ASP A 220 9.50 9.63 -0.01
N ARG A 221 8.49 9.88 -0.88
CA ARG A 221 7.08 9.71 -0.52
C ARG A 221 6.68 8.25 -0.45
N ILE A 222 7.23 7.40 -1.31
CA ILE A 222 7.03 5.94 -1.24
C ILE A 222 7.61 5.40 0.07
N ASP A 223 8.84 5.82 0.42
CA ASP A 223 9.48 5.45 1.68
C ASP A 223 8.67 5.88 2.91
N GLU A 224 8.12 7.10 2.87
CA GLU A 224 7.24 7.61 3.93
C GLU A 224 5.96 6.76 4.07
N LEU A 225 5.29 6.45 2.97
CA LEU A 225 4.04 5.66 2.98
C LEU A 225 4.23 4.26 3.57
N VAL A 226 5.33 3.60 3.19
CA VAL A 226 5.71 2.28 3.71
C VAL A 226 6.11 2.37 5.18
N SER A 227 6.88 3.38 5.58
CA SER A 227 7.29 3.58 6.98
C SER A 227 6.09 3.76 7.91
N ARG A 228 5.07 4.51 7.46
CA ARG A 228 3.83 4.74 8.21
C ARG A 228 2.88 3.54 8.27
N ARG A 229 3.14 2.46 7.51
CA ARG A 229 2.22 1.33 7.32
C ARG A 229 0.83 1.81 6.91
N THR A 230 0.81 2.70 5.92
CA THR A 230 -0.40 3.44 5.51
C THR A 230 -1.47 2.50 4.94
N PHE A 231 -1.05 1.42 4.29
CA PHE A 231 -1.94 0.45 3.64
C PHE A 231 -2.32 -0.70 4.57
N GLY A 232 -3.48 -1.29 4.33
CA GLY A 232 -3.98 -2.40 5.12
C GLY A 232 -5.01 -3.24 4.40
N GLY A 233 -5.52 -4.26 5.08
CA GLY A 233 -6.57 -5.14 4.56
C GLY A 233 -7.12 -6.01 5.67
N SER A 234 -8.02 -6.92 5.33
CA SER A 234 -8.71 -7.77 6.31
C SER A 234 -7.85 -8.89 6.91
N TRP A 235 -6.63 -9.11 6.40
CA TRP A 235 -5.74 -10.18 6.85
C TRP A 235 -4.38 -9.63 7.27
N MET A 236 -3.71 -10.32 8.19
CA MET A 236 -2.49 -9.82 8.86
C MET A 236 -1.36 -9.40 7.90
N GLY A 237 -1.20 -10.08 6.78
CA GLY A 237 -0.14 -9.81 5.80
C GLY A 237 -0.49 -8.75 4.75
N ALA A 238 -1.68 -8.15 4.78
CA ALA A 238 -2.14 -7.23 3.75
C ALA A 238 -1.20 -6.04 3.57
N HIS A 239 -0.79 -5.37 4.65
CA HIS A 239 0.10 -4.21 4.58
C HIS A 239 1.42 -4.55 3.86
N HIS A 240 2.01 -5.72 4.15
CA HIS A 240 3.21 -6.18 3.43
C HIS A 240 2.97 -6.44 1.95
N ALA A 241 1.77 -6.88 1.56
CA ALA A 241 1.42 -7.11 0.16
C ALA A 241 1.39 -5.78 -0.62
N TYR A 242 0.69 -4.76 -0.10
CA TYR A 242 0.61 -3.44 -0.73
C TYR A 242 1.93 -2.68 -0.68
N ASP A 243 2.70 -2.79 0.41
CA ASP A 243 4.05 -2.23 0.48
C ASP A 243 4.95 -2.89 -0.59
N ALA A 244 4.87 -4.22 -0.74
CA ALA A 244 5.64 -4.94 -1.76
C ALA A 244 5.26 -4.51 -3.17
N GLY A 245 3.96 -4.37 -3.46
CA GLY A 245 3.49 -3.92 -4.77
C GLY A 245 3.92 -2.50 -5.09
N LEU A 246 3.73 -1.56 -4.16
CA LEU A 246 4.18 -0.16 -4.31
C LEU A 246 5.70 -0.08 -4.54
N LEU A 247 6.50 -0.77 -3.71
CA LEU A 247 7.96 -0.75 -3.83
C LEU A 247 8.44 -1.43 -5.12
N SER A 248 7.78 -2.52 -5.55
CA SER A 248 8.19 -3.29 -6.73
C SER A 248 8.09 -2.52 -8.05
N GLY A 249 7.33 -1.41 -8.08
CA GLY A 249 7.23 -0.54 -9.25
C GLY A 249 8.51 0.23 -9.56
N ARG A 250 9.50 0.27 -8.65
CA ARG A 250 10.78 0.96 -8.85
C ARG A 250 11.99 0.05 -8.59
N ASN A 251 12.95 0.10 -9.50
CA ASN A 251 14.16 -0.72 -9.42
C ASN A 251 15.00 -0.44 -8.16
N GLU A 252 15.07 0.82 -7.70
CA GLU A 252 15.80 1.23 -6.50
C GLU A 252 15.26 0.58 -5.21
N PHE A 253 13.97 0.22 -5.18
CA PHE A 253 13.31 -0.39 -4.03
C PHE A 253 13.15 -1.91 -4.15
N LEU A 254 13.64 -2.53 -5.21
CA LEU A 254 13.38 -3.94 -5.52
C LEU A 254 13.83 -4.90 -4.41
N ALA A 255 14.95 -4.61 -3.75
CA ALA A 255 15.43 -5.41 -2.62
C ALA A 255 14.47 -5.35 -1.42
N GLU A 256 13.96 -4.15 -1.09
CA GLU A 256 12.98 -3.98 -0.02
C GLU A 256 11.63 -4.60 -0.41
N ALA A 257 11.19 -4.42 -1.66
CA ALA A 257 9.98 -5.03 -2.21
C ALA A 257 10.00 -6.56 -2.06
N ARG A 258 11.12 -7.21 -2.41
CA ARG A 258 11.30 -8.67 -2.25
C ARG A 258 11.24 -9.11 -0.80
N SER A 259 11.77 -8.29 0.11
CA SER A 259 11.69 -8.55 1.56
C SER A 259 10.24 -8.50 2.04
N ARG A 260 9.51 -7.42 1.73
CA ARG A 260 8.09 -7.26 2.07
C ARG A 260 7.23 -8.36 1.47
N LEU A 261 7.48 -8.71 0.20
CA LEU A 261 6.76 -9.76 -0.49
C LEU A 261 6.94 -11.12 0.19
N ARG A 262 8.16 -11.45 0.63
CA ARG A 262 8.41 -12.68 1.40
C ARG A 262 7.59 -12.72 2.68
N MET A 263 7.59 -11.63 3.44
CA MET A 263 6.78 -11.52 4.66
C MET A 263 5.28 -11.68 4.36
N ALA A 264 4.78 -11.04 3.29
CA ALA A 264 3.39 -11.16 2.87
C ALA A 264 3.03 -12.60 2.51
N LEU A 265 3.90 -13.31 1.78
CA LEU A 265 3.70 -14.70 1.40
C LEU A 265 3.76 -15.65 2.60
N ASP A 266 4.65 -15.41 3.58
CA ASP A 266 4.71 -16.19 4.81
C ASP A 266 3.40 -16.07 5.60
N TRP A 267 2.87 -14.85 5.74
CA TRP A 267 1.55 -14.62 6.33
C TRP A 267 0.43 -15.28 5.52
N LEU A 268 0.50 -15.23 4.19
CA LEU A 268 -0.51 -15.82 3.32
C LEU A 268 -0.53 -17.35 3.47
N PHE A 269 0.63 -17.98 3.53
CA PHE A 269 0.73 -19.43 3.73
C PHE A 269 0.30 -19.85 5.13
N ALA A 270 0.61 -19.04 6.15
CA ALA A 270 0.10 -19.26 7.50
C ALA A 270 -1.42 -19.17 7.53
N TRP A 271 -1.99 -18.12 6.92
CA TRP A 271 -3.44 -17.94 6.74
C TRP A 271 -4.07 -19.14 6.01
N ALA A 272 -3.49 -19.58 4.90
CA ALA A 272 -4.03 -20.65 4.07
C ALA A 272 -4.07 -22.02 4.80
N ARG A 273 -3.23 -22.21 5.81
CA ARG A 273 -3.21 -23.43 6.66
C ARG A 273 -4.23 -23.38 7.80
N ARG A 274 -4.85 -22.24 8.09
CA ARG A 274 -5.86 -22.13 9.14
C ARG A 274 -7.17 -22.85 8.77
N PRO A 275 -7.94 -23.34 9.76
CA PRO A 275 -9.27 -23.89 9.55
C PRO A 275 -10.17 -22.91 8.77
N ALA A 276 -11.11 -23.45 7.98
CA ALA A 276 -11.99 -22.63 7.13
C ALA A 276 -12.72 -21.52 7.91
N LYS A 277 -13.20 -21.83 9.12
CA LYS A 277 -13.90 -20.89 10.00
C LYS A 277 -13.02 -19.69 10.41
N GLU A 278 -11.76 -19.93 10.77
CA GLU A 278 -10.82 -18.85 11.14
C GLU A 278 -10.41 -17.99 9.93
N ARG A 279 -10.44 -18.57 8.72
CA ARG A 279 -10.19 -17.82 7.48
C ARG A 279 -11.36 -16.92 7.09
N GLU A 280 -12.55 -17.13 7.64
CA GLU A 280 -13.71 -16.26 7.38
C GLU A 280 -13.57 -14.90 8.05
N ASP A 281 -12.85 -14.84 9.19
CA ASP A 281 -12.60 -13.61 9.96
C ASP A 281 -11.50 -12.75 9.30
N GLU A 282 -10.47 -13.38 8.73
CA GLU A 282 -9.39 -12.73 7.99
C GLU A 282 -9.47 -13.09 6.51
N ARG A 283 -10.26 -12.38 5.69
CA ARG A 283 -10.40 -12.74 4.27
C ARG A 283 -9.26 -12.16 3.43
N VAL A 284 -8.72 -12.97 2.53
CA VAL A 284 -7.89 -12.49 1.41
C VAL A 284 -8.80 -12.32 0.21
N ASP A 285 -8.88 -11.12 -0.34
CA ASP A 285 -9.79 -10.81 -1.44
C ASP A 285 -9.08 -10.85 -2.82
N ASP A 286 -9.82 -10.51 -3.88
CA ASP A 286 -9.27 -10.52 -5.25
C ASP A 286 -8.29 -9.37 -5.49
N ALA A 287 -8.41 -8.25 -4.78
CA ALA A 287 -7.48 -7.13 -4.86
C ALA A 287 -6.14 -7.53 -4.23
N ASP A 288 -6.16 -8.16 -3.05
CA ASP A 288 -4.96 -8.67 -2.38
C ASP A 288 -4.21 -9.71 -3.24
N ARG A 289 -4.96 -10.60 -3.91
CA ARG A 289 -4.39 -11.59 -4.83
C ARG A 289 -3.74 -10.93 -6.04
N ALA A 290 -4.41 -9.94 -6.62
CA ALA A 290 -3.88 -9.18 -7.75
C ALA A 290 -2.63 -8.37 -7.34
N GLU A 291 -2.64 -7.78 -6.15
CA GLU A 291 -1.51 -7.05 -5.57
C GLU A 291 -0.28 -7.95 -5.41
N LEU A 292 -0.45 -9.11 -4.77
CA LEU A 292 0.63 -10.09 -4.61
C LEU A 292 1.13 -10.64 -5.95
N ALA A 293 0.25 -10.82 -6.92
CA ALA A 293 0.63 -11.26 -8.25
C ALA A 293 1.40 -10.16 -9.02
N MET A 294 1.00 -8.89 -8.89
CA MET A 294 1.71 -7.73 -9.45
C MET A 294 3.10 -7.60 -8.82
N ALA A 295 3.20 -7.67 -7.50
CA ALA A 295 4.46 -7.64 -6.77
C ALA A 295 5.40 -8.77 -7.21
N GLN A 296 4.89 -10.00 -7.38
CA GLN A 296 5.69 -11.12 -7.90
C GLN A 296 6.13 -10.92 -9.34
N LEU A 297 5.24 -10.41 -10.20
CA LEU A 297 5.54 -10.13 -11.59
C LEU A 297 6.69 -9.13 -11.72
N LEU A 298 6.63 -8.04 -10.95
CA LEU A 298 7.65 -7.00 -10.97
C LEU A 298 8.93 -7.41 -10.24
N ALA A 299 8.83 -8.19 -9.16
CA ALA A 299 9.98 -8.59 -8.34
C ALA A 299 10.78 -9.78 -8.92
N TRP A 300 10.10 -10.77 -9.48
CA TRP A 300 10.67 -12.06 -9.89
C TRP A 300 10.29 -12.49 -11.31
N GLY A 301 9.35 -11.81 -11.95
CA GLY A 301 9.00 -12.00 -13.35
C GLY A 301 7.65 -12.68 -13.58
N PRO A 302 7.18 -12.71 -14.85
CA PRO A 302 5.85 -13.18 -15.21
C PRO A 302 5.60 -14.66 -14.88
N GLU A 303 6.62 -15.51 -14.92
CA GLU A 303 6.47 -16.92 -14.59
C GLU A 303 6.05 -17.15 -13.12
N GLU A 304 6.66 -16.42 -12.18
CA GLU A 304 6.32 -16.53 -10.76
C GLU A 304 4.90 -16.04 -10.48
N ALA A 305 4.50 -14.93 -11.10
CA ALA A 305 3.14 -14.41 -11.00
C ALA A 305 2.10 -15.40 -11.56
N ALA A 306 2.37 -15.98 -12.74
CA ALA A 306 1.51 -17.02 -13.32
C ALA A 306 1.41 -18.24 -12.40
N ARG A 307 2.53 -18.70 -11.85
CA ARG A 307 2.59 -19.84 -10.93
C ARG A 307 1.82 -19.57 -9.64
N PHE A 308 1.93 -18.36 -9.10
CA PHE A 308 1.21 -17.94 -7.91
C PHE A 308 -0.31 -17.96 -8.13
N LEU A 309 -0.79 -17.29 -9.17
CA LEU A 309 -2.22 -17.28 -9.51
C LEU A 309 -2.75 -18.69 -9.77
N SER A 310 -1.95 -19.52 -10.44
CA SER A 310 -2.26 -20.93 -10.73
C SER A 310 -2.12 -21.87 -9.52
N ARG A 311 -1.91 -21.39 -8.29
CA ARG A 311 -1.90 -22.25 -7.08
C ARG A 311 -3.14 -22.09 -6.23
N TRP A 312 -3.96 -21.09 -6.51
CA TRP A 312 -5.17 -20.80 -5.73
C TRP A 312 -6.22 -21.92 -5.85
N LYS A 313 -6.91 -22.15 -4.73
CA LYS A 313 -8.01 -23.09 -4.58
C LYS A 313 -9.15 -22.40 -3.83
N PRO A 314 -10.40 -22.48 -4.34
CA PRO A 314 -10.83 -23.02 -5.64
C PRO A 314 -10.19 -22.34 -6.86
N ARG A 315 -10.18 -23.01 -8.01
CA ARG A 315 -9.46 -22.56 -9.22
C ARG A 315 -10.07 -21.30 -9.84
N HIS A 316 -11.40 -21.14 -9.76
CA HIS A 316 -12.11 -19.99 -10.33
C HIS A 316 -11.71 -18.63 -9.75
N ILE A 317 -11.12 -18.61 -8.56
CA ILE A 317 -10.63 -17.38 -7.92
C ILE A 317 -9.50 -16.71 -8.73
N ALA A 318 -8.80 -17.46 -9.57
CA ALA A 318 -7.76 -16.88 -10.42
C ALA A 318 -8.32 -15.89 -11.46
N LEU A 319 -9.59 -16.02 -11.88
CA LEU A 319 -10.20 -15.15 -12.89
C LEU A 319 -10.32 -13.68 -12.45
N PRO A 320 -10.99 -13.33 -11.33
CA PRO A 320 -11.10 -11.93 -10.92
C PRO A 320 -9.75 -11.30 -10.58
N ALA A 321 -8.83 -12.06 -9.97
CA ALA A 321 -7.48 -11.59 -9.66
C ALA A 321 -6.66 -11.33 -10.93
N SER A 322 -6.72 -12.22 -11.93
CA SER A 322 -6.02 -12.03 -13.21
C SER A 322 -6.62 -10.91 -14.06
N LYS A 323 -7.95 -10.68 -14.03
CA LYS A 323 -8.57 -9.48 -14.63
C LYS A 323 -8.00 -8.20 -14.01
N ARG A 324 -7.95 -8.10 -12.68
CA ARG A 324 -7.39 -6.93 -11.99
C ARG A 324 -5.92 -6.70 -12.35
N LEU A 325 -5.11 -7.76 -12.33
CA LEU A 325 -3.70 -7.69 -12.72
C LEU A 325 -3.52 -7.25 -14.18
N ALA A 326 -4.26 -7.86 -15.11
CA ALA A 326 -4.19 -7.52 -16.52
C ALA A 326 -4.56 -6.06 -16.77
N ARG A 327 -5.64 -5.57 -16.15
CA ARG A 327 -6.06 -4.17 -16.25
C ARG A 327 -4.95 -3.21 -15.83
N ARG A 328 -4.32 -3.46 -14.68
CA ARG A 328 -3.20 -2.64 -14.19
C ARG A 328 -1.99 -2.64 -15.14
N LEU A 329 -1.62 -3.81 -15.69
CA LEU A 329 -0.57 -3.88 -16.70
C LEU A 329 -0.91 -3.08 -17.95
N LEU A 330 -2.16 -3.14 -18.40
CA LEU A 330 -2.65 -2.41 -19.58
C LEU A 330 -2.70 -0.90 -19.32
N ASP A 331 -3.17 -0.46 -18.15
CA ASP A 331 -3.20 0.94 -17.74
C ASP A 331 -1.79 1.55 -17.71
N LEU A 332 -0.78 0.75 -17.36
CA LEU A 332 0.64 1.12 -17.42
C LEU A 332 1.29 0.93 -18.80
N GLY A 333 0.57 0.41 -19.79
CA GLY A 333 1.11 0.12 -21.13
C GLY A 333 2.15 -1.02 -21.16
N ARG A 334 2.16 -1.92 -20.18
CA ARG A 334 3.12 -3.03 -20.05
C ARG A 334 2.69 -4.28 -20.83
N TYR A 335 2.46 -4.12 -22.13
CA TYR A 335 1.98 -5.18 -23.03
C TYR A 335 2.90 -6.42 -23.05
N GLU A 336 4.22 -6.22 -23.13
CA GLU A 336 5.18 -7.34 -23.15
C GLU A 336 5.11 -8.21 -21.89
N GLN A 337 4.87 -7.59 -20.73
CA GLN A 337 4.74 -8.31 -19.47
C GLN A 337 3.41 -9.09 -19.41
N LEU A 338 2.34 -8.54 -19.97
CA LEU A 338 1.06 -9.22 -20.12
C LEU A 338 1.18 -10.45 -21.06
N ASP A 339 1.88 -10.30 -22.18
CA ASP A 339 2.11 -11.36 -23.15
C ASP A 339 2.96 -12.51 -22.58
N ALA A 340 4.02 -12.15 -21.85
CA ALA A 340 4.83 -13.12 -21.12
C ALA A 340 4.02 -13.83 -20.03
N LEU A 341 3.18 -13.09 -19.28
CA LEU A 341 2.29 -13.67 -18.27
C LEU A 341 1.30 -14.64 -18.90
N ALA A 342 0.72 -14.31 -20.06
CA ALA A 342 -0.16 -15.21 -20.81
C ALA A 342 0.58 -16.48 -21.27
N THR A 343 1.83 -16.32 -21.73
CA THR A 343 2.68 -17.45 -22.15
C THR A 343 2.94 -18.42 -20.99
N HIS A 344 3.38 -17.92 -19.83
CA HIS A 344 3.63 -18.76 -18.66
C HIS A 344 2.34 -19.29 -18.02
N GLY A 345 1.24 -18.53 -18.10
CA GLY A 345 -0.07 -18.84 -17.53
C GLY A 345 -0.96 -19.73 -18.41
N ALA A 346 -0.54 -20.06 -19.65
CA ALA A 346 -1.37 -20.73 -20.65
C ALA A 346 -1.98 -22.08 -20.22
N LYS A 347 -1.45 -22.71 -19.16
CA LYS A 347 -1.99 -23.98 -18.62
C LYS A 347 -3.21 -23.79 -17.72
N ASP A 348 -3.40 -22.62 -17.12
CA ASP A 348 -4.52 -22.34 -16.22
C ASP A 348 -5.60 -21.56 -16.98
N THR A 349 -6.72 -22.23 -17.26
CA THR A 349 -7.85 -21.67 -18.01
C THR A 349 -8.43 -20.44 -17.35
N TRP A 350 -8.52 -20.39 -16.02
CA TRP A 350 -9.14 -19.28 -15.30
C TRP A 350 -8.27 -18.03 -15.32
N LEU A 351 -6.95 -18.22 -15.18
CA LEU A 351 -5.97 -17.15 -15.36
C LEU A 351 -6.07 -16.60 -16.79
N MET A 352 -5.99 -17.47 -17.81
CA MET A 352 -6.03 -17.05 -19.21
C MET A 352 -7.33 -16.33 -19.57
N LEU A 353 -8.48 -16.77 -19.04
CA LEU A 353 -9.76 -16.10 -19.22
C LEU A 353 -9.75 -14.67 -18.66
N GLY A 354 -9.12 -14.44 -17.49
CA GLY A 354 -9.03 -13.08 -16.96
C GLY A 354 -8.10 -12.18 -17.76
N LEU A 355 -6.97 -12.69 -18.24
CA LEU A 355 -6.05 -11.91 -19.09
C LEU A 355 -6.70 -11.53 -20.44
N VAL A 356 -7.32 -12.50 -21.12
CA VAL A 356 -7.90 -12.27 -22.44
C VAL A 356 -9.11 -11.34 -22.38
N ALA A 357 -9.90 -11.39 -21.30
CA ALA A 357 -11.04 -10.50 -21.09
C ALA A 357 -10.60 -9.02 -21.10
N GLU A 358 -9.53 -8.68 -20.39
CA GLU A 358 -9.06 -7.30 -20.31
C GLU A 358 -8.24 -6.88 -21.55
N ALA A 359 -7.40 -7.78 -22.10
CA ALA A 359 -6.68 -7.51 -23.35
C ALA A 359 -7.62 -7.18 -24.51
N CYS A 360 -8.71 -7.96 -24.65
CA CYS A 360 -9.70 -7.77 -25.69
C CYS A 360 -10.40 -6.40 -25.59
N ARG A 361 -10.68 -5.91 -24.37
CA ARG A 361 -11.36 -4.62 -24.12
C ARG A 361 -10.58 -3.43 -24.66
N VAL A 362 -9.25 -3.48 -24.60
CA VAL A 362 -8.37 -2.40 -25.10
C VAL A 362 -7.85 -2.68 -26.51
N GLY A 363 -8.27 -3.79 -27.12
CA GLY A 363 -7.83 -4.19 -28.46
C GLY A 363 -6.38 -4.68 -28.53
N HIS A 364 -5.76 -5.04 -27.40
CA HIS A 364 -4.43 -5.63 -27.39
C HIS A 364 -4.49 -7.11 -27.78
N ALA A 365 -3.63 -7.51 -28.72
CA ALA A 365 -3.63 -8.87 -29.23
C ALA A 365 -2.66 -9.76 -28.44
N LEU A 366 -3.17 -10.80 -27.75
CA LEU A 366 -2.33 -11.75 -27.00
C LEU A 366 -1.60 -12.73 -27.94
N PRO A 367 -0.49 -13.35 -27.49
CA PRO A 367 0.24 -14.30 -28.32
C PRO A 367 -0.62 -15.51 -28.75
N ALA A 368 -0.47 -15.94 -30.00
CA ALA A 368 -1.31 -16.96 -30.60
C ALA A 368 -1.26 -18.32 -29.88
N GLU A 369 -0.08 -18.76 -29.40
CA GLU A 369 0.05 -20.07 -28.75
C GLU A 369 -0.78 -20.18 -27.45
N PRO A 370 -0.70 -19.23 -26.49
CA PRO A 370 -1.59 -19.17 -25.33
C PRO A 370 -3.08 -19.16 -25.69
N VAL A 371 -3.48 -18.37 -26.69
CA VAL A 371 -4.88 -18.30 -27.13
C VAL A 371 -5.33 -19.63 -27.72
N ALA A 372 -4.53 -20.26 -28.58
CA ALA A 372 -4.83 -21.58 -29.15
C ALA A 372 -4.98 -22.66 -28.06
N ARG A 373 -4.18 -22.58 -26.99
CA ARG A 373 -4.30 -23.49 -25.85
C ARG A 373 -5.57 -23.24 -25.05
N LEU A 374 -5.92 -21.99 -24.79
CA LEU A 374 -7.18 -21.62 -24.15
C LEU A 374 -8.37 -22.14 -24.95
N MET A 375 -8.38 -21.93 -26.27
CA MET A 375 -9.47 -22.40 -27.14
C MET A 375 -9.63 -23.91 -27.12
N ARG A 376 -8.53 -24.68 -27.14
CA ARG A 376 -8.58 -26.15 -26.97
C ARG A 376 -9.16 -26.56 -25.62
N ALA A 377 -8.81 -25.85 -24.54
CA ALA A 377 -9.37 -26.12 -23.22
C ALA A 377 -10.87 -25.80 -23.15
N LEU A 378 -11.33 -24.71 -23.76
CA LEU A 378 -12.75 -24.34 -23.82
C LEU A 378 -13.57 -25.31 -24.69
N ALA A 379 -12.97 -25.87 -25.74
CA ALA A 379 -13.61 -26.89 -26.57
C ALA A 379 -13.85 -28.20 -25.80
N ASP A 380 -12.97 -28.58 -24.86
CA ASP A 380 -13.08 -29.81 -24.08
C ASP A 380 -14.38 -29.84 -23.22
N PRO A 381 -15.31 -30.78 -23.46
CA PRO A 381 -16.56 -30.90 -22.71
C PRO A 381 -16.38 -31.14 -21.19
N ARG A 382 -15.19 -31.60 -20.77
CA ARG A 382 -14.85 -31.83 -19.36
C ARG A 382 -14.60 -30.53 -18.60
N VAL A 383 -14.21 -29.46 -19.29
CA VAL A 383 -14.01 -28.15 -18.68
C VAL A 383 -15.38 -27.53 -18.41
N GLN A 384 -15.79 -27.57 -17.14
CA GLN A 384 -17.08 -27.07 -16.71
C GLN A 384 -16.90 -26.01 -15.62
N PHE A 385 -17.42 -24.81 -15.85
CA PHE A 385 -17.40 -23.70 -14.89
C PHE A 385 -18.54 -23.83 -13.86
N LYS A 386 -18.73 -25.03 -13.31
CA LYS A 386 -19.78 -25.35 -12.32
C LYS A 386 -19.53 -24.76 -10.93
N GLU A 387 -18.29 -24.32 -10.67
CA GLU A 387 -17.87 -23.80 -9.36
C GLU A 387 -18.41 -22.40 -9.05
N LEU A 388 -19.14 -21.78 -9.98
CA LEU A 388 -19.70 -20.44 -9.86
C LEU A 388 -21.16 -20.47 -9.41
N ALA A 389 -21.36 -20.36 -8.10
CA ALA A 389 -22.68 -20.33 -7.48
C ALA A 389 -23.38 -18.96 -7.59
N GLN A 390 -22.62 -17.88 -7.79
CA GLN A 390 -23.14 -16.52 -7.81
C GLN A 390 -23.46 -16.05 -9.25
N TRP A 391 -24.57 -15.33 -9.40
CA TRP A 391 -25.11 -14.86 -10.68
C TRP A 391 -24.11 -13.98 -11.44
N ASP A 392 -23.48 -13.02 -10.76
CA ASP A 392 -22.54 -12.06 -11.37
C ASP A 392 -21.30 -12.76 -11.95
N SER A 393 -20.80 -13.79 -11.28
CA SER A 393 -19.63 -14.54 -11.73
C SER A 393 -19.88 -15.34 -13.02
N ARG A 394 -21.14 -15.67 -13.35
CA ARG A 394 -21.47 -16.36 -14.61
C ARG A 394 -21.39 -15.43 -15.81
N TRP A 395 -21.77 -14.16 -15.64
CA TRP A 395 -21.62 -13.14 -16.68
C TRP A 395 -20.15 -12.83 -16.94
N ASP A 396 -19.34 -12.73 -15.88
CA ASP A 396 -17.88 -12.54 -16.01
C ASP A 396 -17.21 -13.64 -16.86
N VAL A 397 -17.66 -14.90 -16.72
CA VAL A 397 -17.16 -16.01 -17.53
C VAL A 397 -17.63 -15.93 -18.97
N LEU A 398 -18.92 -15.61 -19.20
CA LEU A 398 -19.44 -15.46 -20.56
C LEU A 398 -18.72 -14.34 -21.31
N ASP A 399 -18.48 -13.22 -20.64
CA ASP A 399 -17.70 -12.10 -21.16
C ASP A 399 -16.27 -12.54 -21.50
N ALA A 400 -15.61 -13.27 -20.60
CA ALA A 400 -14.26 -13.77 -20.81
C ALA A 400 -14.17 -14.79 -21.97
N VAL A 401 -15.16 -15.68 -22.12
CA VAL A 401 -15.22 -16.63 -23.24
C VAL A 401 -15.47 -15.90 -24.56
N THR A 402 -16.36 -14.91 -24.57
CA THR A 402 -16.63 -14.08 -25.76
C THR A 402 -15.39 -13.29 -26.16
N ALA A 403 -14.65 -12.75 -25.19
CA ALA A 403 -13.36 -12.12 -25.41
C ALA A 403 -12.33 -13.11 -25.97
N ALA A 404 -12.25 -14.34 -25.43
CA ALA A 404 -11.35 -15.38 -25.93
C ALA A 404 -11.60 -15.72 -27.40
N ILE A 405 -12.86 -15.79 -27.81
CA ILE A 405 -13.24 -16.06 -29.21
C ILE A 405 -12.96 -14.86 -30.11
N SER A 406 -13.27 -13.64 -29.63
CA SER A 406 -12.95 -12.40 -30.34
C SER A 406 -11.44 -12.28 -30.59
N GLU A 407 -10.66 -12.70 -29.61
CA GLU A 407 -9.20 -12.73 -29.69
C GLU A 407 -8.70 -13.85 -30.62
N ALA A 408 -9.26 -15.06 -30.52
CA ALA A 408 -8.97 -16.17 -31.42
C ALA A 408 -9.23 -15.81 -32.89
N LEU A 409 -10.32 -15.08 -33.18
CA LEU A 409 -10.64 -14.57 -34.52
C LEU A 409 -9.56 -13.63 -35.08
N ARG A 410 -8.79 -12.94 -34.22
CA ARG A 410 -7.71 -12.04 -34.64
C ARG A 410 -6.39 -12.76 -34.88
N VAL A 411 -6.08 -13.76 -34.07
CA VAL A 411 -4.71 -14.33 -34.01
C VAL A 411 -4.61 -15.80 -34.46
N LEU A 412 -5.72 -16.51 -34.64
CA LEU A 412 -5.76 -17.93 -35.02
C LEU A 412 -6.45 -18.18 -36.37
N PRO A 413 -6.18 -19.32 -37.02
CA PRO A 413 -7.00 -19.81 -38.12
C PRO A 413 -8.46 -19.97 -37.70
N ARG A 414 -9.40 -19.62 -38.59
CA ARG A 414 -10.83 -19.63 -38.29
C ARG A 414 -11.36 -21.05 -38.11
N GLU A 415 -11.98 -21.30 -36.96
CA GLU A 415 -12.70 -22.53 -36.63
C GLU A 415 -14.16 -22.23 -36.23
N ASP A 416 -14.87 -21.49 -37.08
CA ASP A 416 -16.19 -20.91 -36.79
C ASP A 416 -17.21 -21.91 -36.20
N ALA A 417 -17.24 -23.16 -36.68
CA ALA A 417 -18.15 -24.19 -36.16
C ALA A 417 -17.82 -24.60 -34.72
N ALA A 418 -16.52 -24.75 -34.40
CA ALA A 418 -16.07 -25.10 -33.06
C ALA A 418 -16.30 -23.94 -32.09
N TRP A 419 -16.00 -22.71 -32.50
CA TRP A 419 -16.18 -21.52 -31.66
C TRP A 419 -17.66 -21.17 -31.43
N ALA A 420 -18.53 -21.39 -32.42
CA ALA A 420 -19.97 -21.29 -32.24
C ALA A 420 -20.49 -22.31 -31.21
N GLU A 421 -19.94 -23.52 -31.20
CA GLU A 421 -20.32 -24.55 -30.22
C GLU A 421 -19.86 -24.20 -28.80
N ILE A 422 -18.65 -23.66 -28.67
CA ILE A 422 -18.15 -23.08 -27.41
C ILE A 422 -19.14 -22.00 -26.92
N LEU A 423 -19.54 -21.07 -27.79
CA LEU A 423 -20.49 -20.02 -27.44
C LEU A 423 -21.88 -20.53 -27.07
N ARG A 424 -22.38 -21.65 -27.60
CA ARG A 424 -23.71 -22.17 -27.21
C ARG A 424 -23.69 -22.82 -25.82
N ARG A 425 -22.57 -23.42 -25.44
CA ARG A 425 -22.41 -24.17 -24.19
C ARG A 425 -22.54 -23.31 -22.91
N TYR A 426 -22.15 -22.04 -22.98
CA TYR A 426 -22.11 -21.14 -21.82
C TYR A 426 -23.41 -20.33 -21.55
N PRO A 427 -24.15 -19.79 -22.54
CA PRO A 427 -25.41 -19.07 -22.33
C PRO A 427 -26.61 -20.00 -22.07
N GLU A 428 -26.66 -21.23 -22.58
CA GLU A 428 -27.77 -22.16 -22.29
C GLU A 428 -27.92 -22.45 -20.78
N ARG A 429 -26.85 -22.33 -20.00
CA ARG A 429 -26.85 -22.53 -18.54
C ARG A 429 -27.21 -21.28 -17.73
N VAL A 430 -27.38 -20.12 -18.38
CA VAL A 430 -27.93 -18.91 -17.76
C VAL A 430 -29.46 -18.92 -17.84
N ASN A 431 -30.02 -19.56 -18.86
CA ASN A 431 -31.47 -19.64 -19.10
C ASN A 431 -32.24 -20.62 -18.19
N ASP A 432 -31.56 -21.59 -17.56
CA ASP A 432 -32.21 -22.57 -16.66
C ASP A 432 -32.84 -21.95 -15.39
N PHE A 433 -32.62 -20.67 -15.13
CA PHE A 433 -33.17 -19.94 -13.98
C PHE A 433 -33.90 -18.64 -14.36
N ALA A 434 -34.17 -18.42 -15.66
CA ALA A 434 -34.94 -17.26 -16.10
C ALA A 434 -36.38 -17.37 -15.59
N SER A 435 -36.80 -16.41 -14.76
CA SER A 435 -38.20 -16.23 -14.33
C SER A 435 -39.14 -16.24 -15.55
N PRO A 436 -40.36 -16.79 -15.46
CA PRO A 436 -41.29 -16.94 -16.59
C PRO A 436 -41.53 -15.65 -17.41
N CYS A 437 -41.34 -14.48 -16.79
CA CYS A 437 -41.47 -13.19 -17.46
C CYS A 437 -40.44 -12.96 -18.59
N PHE A 438 -39.25 -13.55 -18.53
CA PHE A 438 -38.21 -13.32 -19.55
C PHE A 438 -38.36 -14.24 -20.77
N MET A 439 -38.95 -15.43 -20.59
CA MET A 439 -39.19 -16.38 -21.68
C MET A 439 -40.24 -15.91 -22.70
N ASN A 440 -41.13 -14.97 -22.33
CA ASN A 440 -42.08 -14.34 -23.25
C ASN A 440 -41.44 -13.34 -24.23
N LEU A 441 -40.25 -12.80 -23.91
CA LEU A 441 -39.53 -11.83 -24.75
C LEU A 441 -38.70 -12.49 -25.87
N LEU A 442 -38.39 -13.79 -25.75
CA LEU A 442 -37.58 -14.54 -26.73
C LEU A 442 -38.41 -15.37 -27.72
N GLY A 443 -39.73 -15.18 -27.77
CA GLY A 443 -40.55 -15.66 -28.88
C GLY A 443 -40.46 -17.16 -29.19
N LYS A 444 -40.43 -18.03 -28.17
CA LYS A 444 -40.61 -19.48 -28.39
C LYS A 444 -42.10 -19.82 -28.54
N PRO A 445 -42.55 -20.41 -29.66
CA PRO A 445 -43.93 -20.87 -29.81
C PRO A 445 -44.08 -22.21 -29.09
N GLY A 446 -44.97 -22.28 -28.10
CA GLY A 446 -45.38 -23.55 -27.49
C GLY A 446 -45.47 -23.56 -25.97
N CYS A 447 -46.26 -22.66 -25.38
CA CYS A 447 -46.86 -22.91 -24.07
C CYS A 447 -48.31 -22.44 -24.11
N SER A 448 -49.17 -23.30 -24.64
CA SER A 448 -50.62 -23.13 -24.61
C SER A 448 -51.12 -23.05 -23.17
N GLY A 449 -52.02 -22.10 -22.94
CA GLY A 449 -52.48 -21.65 -21.63
C GLY A 449 -53.00 -22.74 -20.70
N ARG A 450 -52.75 -22.52 -19.40
CA ARG A 450 -53.66 -22.97 -18.34
C ARG A 450 -54.37 -21.75 -17.78
N ARG A 451 -55.70 -21.83 -17.79
CA ARG A 451 -56.65 -20.85 -17.29
C ARG A 451 -56.34 -20.52 -15.82
N LEU A 452 -56.21 -19.23 -15.53
CA LEU A 452 -56.31 -18.70 -14.17
C LEU A 452 -57.78 -18.79 -13.73
N SER A 453 -58.04 -19.54 -12.66
CA SER A 453 -59.27 -19.43 -11.87
C SER A 453 -59.22 -18.13 -11.06
N PRO A 454 -60.35 -17.41 -10.89
CA PRO A 454 -60.33 -16.11 -10.24
C PRO A 454 -60.19 -16.24 -8.72
N LEU A 455 -59.32 -15.40 -8.16
CA LEU A 455 -59.17 -15.16 -6.72
C LEU A 455 -60.51 -14.70 -6.14
N ARG A 456 -61.01 -15.41 -5.11
CA ARG A 456 -62.04 -14.90 -4.21
C ARG A 456 -61.40 -13.86 -3.30
N VAL A 457 -62.01 -12.67 -3.28
CA VAL A 457 -61.82 -11.67 -2.25
C VAL A 457 -62.59 -12.10 -1.01
N GLY A 458 -61.92 -12.09 0.14
CA GLY A 458 -62.45 -12.29 1.47
C GLY A 458 -61.43 -11.80 2.47
#